data_AF-A0A329UG64-F1
#
_entry.id   AF-A0A329UG64-F1
#
_cell.length_a   1.000
_cell.length_b   1.000
_cell.length_c   1.000
_cell.angle_alpha   90.00
_cell.angle_beta   90.00
_cell.angle_gamma   90.00
#
_symmetry.space_group_name_H-M   'P 1'
#
loop_
_entity.id
_entity.type
_entity.pdbx_description
1 polymer ?
#
loop_
_entity_poly.entity_id
_entity_poly.type
_entity_poly.pdbx_seq_one_letter_code
_entity_poly.pdbx_strand_id
1 'polypeptide(L)'
;MTRGQKKTVRKALRRYGRGACEATPEAWREVVEETLAYYDQADPVCARLLRLRYLEDQPEERVIPELYVCRTTYYRKELEALSTVAIAAARRGLL
;
A
#
# COMPACT_ATOMS: atom_id res chain seq x y z
N MET A 1 10.91 -7.93 4.78
CA MET A 1 10.43 -6.79 5.59
C MET A 1 10.23 -7.23 7.03
N THR A 2 10.61 -6.43 8.03
CA THR A 2 10.39 -6.75 9.45
C THR A 2 8.93 -6.51 9.85
N ARG A 3 8.45 -7.17 10.92
CA ARG A 3 7.08 -6.97 11.44
C ARG A 3 6.81 -5.51 11.84
N GLY A 4 7.84 -4.82 12.36
CA GLY A 4 7.78 -3.40 12.73
C GLY A 4 7.56 -2.50 11.52
N GLN A 5 8.39 -2.66 10.48
CA GLN A 5 8.26 -1.91 9.22
C GLN A 5 6.88 -2.11 8.59
N LYS A 6 6.37 -3.36 8.56
CA LYS A 6 5.02 -3.65 8.04
C LYS A 6 3.94 -2.85 8.77
N LYS A 7 4.02 -2.76 10.10
CA LYS A 7 3.06 -2.02 10.91
C LYS A 7 3.12 -0.52 10.63
N THR A 8 4.32 0.05 10.54
CA THR A 8 4.53 1.47 10.24
C THR A 8 3.98 1.84 8.87
N VAL A 9 4.33 1.08 7.83
CA VAL A 9 3.84 1.31 6.45
C VAL A 9 2.31 1.22 6.38
N ARG A 10 1.70 0.18 6.96
CA ARG A 10 0.24 0.05 6.98
C ARG A 10 -0.45 1.23 7.67
N LYS A 11 0.12 1.72 8.77
CA LYS A 11 -0.43 2.87 9.50
C LYS A 11 -0.30 4.15 8.68
N ALA A 12 0.84 4.36 8.02
CA ALA A 12 1.08 5.50 7.14
C ALA A 12 0.11 5.51 5.95
N LEU A 13 -0.06 4.38 5.26
CA LEU A 13 -0.97 4.26 4.13
C LEU A 13 -2.44 4.53 4.52
N ARG A 14 -2.91 4.02 5.65
CA ARG A 14 -4.28 4.29 6.14
C ARG A 14 -4.47 5.74 6.54
N ARG A 15 -3.44 6.38 7.11
CA ARG A 15 -3.48 7.79 7.48
C ARG A 15 -3.58 8.68 6.22
N TYR A 16 -2.80 8.34 5.20
CA TYR A 16 -2.87 8.97 3.88
C TYR A 16 -4.25 8.78 3.23
N GLY A 17 -4.78 7.56 3.22
CA GLY A 17 -6.10 7.22 2.66
C GLY A 17 -7.27 7.98 3.25
N ARG A 18 -7.27 8.18 4.57
CA ARG A 18 -8.33 8.91 5.29
C ARG A 18 -8.32 10.42 5.05
N GLY A 19 -7.43 10.94 4.20
CA GLY A 19 -7.20 12.39 4.07
C GLY A 19 -6.72 13.02 5.38
N ALA A 20 -6.30 12.19 6.34
CA ALA A 20 -6.00 12.60 7.69
C ALA A 20 -4.56 13.09 7.74
N CYS A 21 -4.27 14.18 7.01
CA CYS A 21 -3.20 15.09 7.37
C CYS A 21 -3.05 16.32 6.43
N GLU A 22 -3.24 17.49 7.02
CA GLU A 22 -2.43 18.70 6.79
C GLU A 22 -0.95 18.53 7.26
N ALA A 23 -0.57 17.35 7.77
CA ALA A 23 0.71 17.11 8.47
C ALA A 23 1.37 15.73 8.17
N THR A 24 1.05 15.07 7.04
CA THR A 24 1.76 13.88 6.55
C THR A 24 2.70 14.43 5.51
N PRO A 25 4.03 14.28 5.71
CA PRO A 25 5.00 14.89 4.85
C PRO A 25 4.74 14.45 3.41
N GLU A 26 4.84 15.41 2.48
CA GLU A 26 4.76 15.22 1.02
C GLU A 26 5.51 13.96 0.55
N ALA A 27 6.57 13.61 1.26
CA ALA A 27 7.34 12.38 1.09
C ALA A 27 6.50 11.07 1.09
N TRP A 28 5.47 10.90 1.93
CA TRP A 28 4.63 9.70 1.87
C TRP A 28 3.69 9.70 0.66
N ARG A 29 3.24 10.88 0.23
CA ARG A 29 2.43 11.04 -0.98
C ARG A 29 3.23 10.62 -2.20
N GLU A 30 4.46 11.11 -2.34
CA GLU A 30 5.37 10.71 -3.42
C GLU A 30 5.65 9.21 -3.43
N VAL A 31 5.87 8.59 -2.26
CA VAL A 31 6.08 7.14 -2.16
C VAL A 31 4.85 6.38 -2.66
N VAL A 32 3.65 6.81 -2.27
CA VAL A 32 2.41 6.16 -2.70
C VAL A 32 2.19 6.37 -4.21
N GLU A 33 2.38 7.58 -4.72
CA GLU A 33 2.25 7.88 -6.15
C GLU A 33 3.27 7.10 -6.99
N GLU A 34 4.54 7.05 -6.58
CA GLU A 34 5.59 6.26 -7.28
C GLU A 34 5.24 4.77 -7.27
N THR A 35 4.84 4.22 -6.13
CA THR A 35 4.52 2.79 -6.02
C THR A 35 3.25 2.43 -6.81
N LEU A 36 2.24 3.30 -6.82
CA LEU A 36 1.06 3.11 -7.66
C LEU A 36 1.40 3.23 -9.14
N ALA A 37 2.21 4.20 -9.56
CA ALA A 37 2.64 4.35 -10.95
C ALA A 37 3.45 3.13 -11.44
N TYR A 38 4.32 2.59 -10.58
CA TYR A 38 5.04 1.36 -10.87
C TYR A 38 4.09 0.17 -11.04
N TYR A 39 3.15 -0.01 -10.11
CA TYR A 39 2.23 -1.15 -10.17
C TYR A 39 1.14 -1.01 -11.23
N ASP A 40 0.72 0.20 -11.59
CA ASP A 40 -0.21 0.39 -12.72
C ASP A 40 0.39 -0.16 -14.02
N GLN A 41 1.72 -0.18 -14.17
CA GLN A 41 2.41 -0.77 -15.33
C GLN A 41 2.81 -2.24 -15.11
N ALA A 42 3.32 -2.58 -13.93
CA ALA A 42 3.88 -3.92 -13.66
C ALA A 42 2.82 -4.96 -13.24
N ASP A 43 1.87 -4.56 -12.37
CA ASP A 43 0.82 -5.44 -11.86
C ASP A 43 -0.36 -4.60 -11.31
N PRO A 44 -1.41 -4.37 -12.12
CA PRO A 44 -2.52 -3.50 -11.73
C PRO A 44 -3.32 -4.07 -10.54
N VAL A 45 -3.21 -5.37 -10.24
CA VAL A 45 -3.85 -5.98 -9.06
C VAL A 45 -3.21 -5.44 -7.78
N CYS A 46 -1.89 -5.27 -7.75
CA CYS A 46 -1.18 -4.68 -6.61
C CYS A 46 -1.57 -3.22 -6.41
N ALA A 47 -1.68 -2.44 -7.50
CA ALA A 47 -2.11 -1.04 -7.42
C ALA A 47 -3.54 -0.94 -6.88
N ARG A 48 -4.46 -1.75 -7.41
CA ARG A 48 -5.85 -1.77 -6.96
C ARG A 48 -6.01 -2.30 -5.54
N LEU A 49 -5.20 -3.27 -5.11
CA LEU A 49 -5.13 -3.73 -3.73
C LEU A 49 -4.73 -2.58 -2.79
N LEU A 50 -3.68 -1.83 -3.12
CA LEU A 50 -3.24 -0.70 -2.31
C LEU A 50 -4.33 0.37 -2.16
N ARG A 51 -5.01 0.71 -3.27
CA ARG A 51 -6.14 1.66 -3.28
C ARG A 51 -7.29 1.18 -2.39
N LEU A 52 -7.86 0.01 -2.68
CA LEU A 52 -9.04 -0.49 -1.95
C LEU A 52 -8.72 -0.77 -0.47
N ARG A 53 -7.62 -1.49 -0.19
CA ARG A 53 -7.35 -1.98 1.17
C ARG A 53 -6.85 -0.89 2.11
N TYR A 54 -6.03 0.03 1.60
CA TYR A 54 -5.29 0.98 2.43
C TYR A 54 -5.72 2.43 2.23
N LEU A 55 -6.06 2.85 1.01
CA LEU A 55 -6.55 4.21 0.77
C LEU A 55 -8.03 4.34 1.16
N GLU A 56 -8.85 3.41 0.71
CA GLU A 56 -10.29 3.38 1.00
C GLU A 56 -10.64 2.62 2.30
N ASP A 57 -9.64 2.04 2.97
CA ASP A 57 -9.78 1.27 4.21
C ASP A 57 -10.80 0.11 4.12
N GLN A 58 -11.05 -0.43 2.92
CA GLN A 58 -12.02 -1.51 2.70
C GLN A 58 -11.58 -2.80 3.41
N PRO A 59 -12.54 -3.60 3.92
CA PRO A 59 -12.25 -4.90 4.53
C PRO A 59 -11.79 -5.91 3.48
N GLU A 60 -10.92 -6.84 3.88
CA GLU A 60 -10.36 -7.89 3.01
C GLU A 60 -11.45 -8.70 2.29
N GLU A 61 -12.56 -8.97 2.97
CA GLU A 61 -13.72 -9.69 2.43
C GLU A 61 -14.35 -9.01 1.21
N ARG A 62 -14.22 -7.68 1.07
CA ARG A 62 -14.64 -6.93 -0.11
C ARG A 62 -13.53 -6.83 -1.15
N VAL A 63 -12.30 -6.64 -0.70
CA VAL A 63 -11.15 -6.46 -1.61
C VAL A 63 -10.83 -7.72 -2.40
N ILE A 64 -10.86 -8.89 -1.78
CA ILE A 64 -10.55 -10.17 -2.43
C ILE A 64 -11.46 -10.45 -3.64
N PRO A 65 -12.81 -10.43 -3.51
CA PRO A 65 -13.68 -10.68 -4.65
C PRO A 65 -13.57 -9.58 -5.70
N GLU A 66 -13.35 -8.32 -5.30
CA GLU A 66 -13.23 -7.20 -6.24
C GLU A 66 -11.94 -7.26 -7.08
N LEU A 67 -10.87 -7.83 -6.53
CA LEU A 67 -9.64 -8.10 -7.26
C LEU A 67 -9.69 -9.38 -8.11
N TYR A 68 -10.76 -10.18 -8.00
CA TYR A 68 -10.90 -11.48 -8.68
C TYR A 68 -9.70 -12.42 -8.41
N VAL A 69 -9.18 -12.43 -7.18
CA VAL A 69 -8.05 -13.28 -6.77
C VAL A 69 -8.40 -14.22 -5.63
N CYS A 70 -7.68 -15.35 -5.55
CA CYS A 70 -7.74 -16.24 -4.40
C CYS A 70 -7.04 -15.63 -3.17
N ARG A 71 -7.42 -16.07 -1.95
CA ARG A 71 -6.81 -15.64 -0.68
C ARG A 71 -5.28 -15.78 -0.65
N THR A 72 -4.75 -16.89 -1.17
CA THR A 72 -3.30 -17.15 -1.21
C THR A 72 -2.58 -16.13 -2.09
N THR A 73 -3.13 -15.84 -3.27
CA THR A 73 -2.63 -14.81 -4.19
C THR A 73 -2.73 -13.43 -3.56
N TYR A 74 -3.83 -13.12 -2.88
CA TYR A 74 -4.03 -11.86 -2.17
C TYR A 74 -2.91 -11.61 -1.14
N TYR A 75 -2.62 -12.57 -0.24
CA TYR A 75 -1.58 -12.37 0.77
C TYR A 75 -0.18 -12.21 0.18
N ARG A 76 0.09 -12.91 -0.93
CA ARG A 76 1.36 -12.76 -1.65
C ARG A 76 1.48 -11.38 -2.27
N LYS A 77 0.44 -10.91 -2.96
CA LYS A 77 0.40 -9.59 -3.59
C LYS A 77 0.42 -8.46 -2.56
N GLU A 78 -0.28 -8.62 -1.43
CA GLU A 78 -0.20 -7.68 -0.31
C GLU A 78 1.23 -7.55 0.21
N LEU A 79 1.92 -8.68 0.40
CA LEU A 79 3.30 -8.66 0.89
C LEU A 79 4.26 -8.03 -0.11
N GLU A 80 4.13 -8.35 -1.40
CA GLU A 80 4.91 -7.74 -2.49
C GLU A 80 4.68 -6.22 -2.50
N ALA A 81 3.43 -5.76 -2.53
CA ALA A 81 3.06 -4.35 -2.57
C ALA A 81 3.61 -3.57 -1.35
N LEU A 82 3.40 -4.09 -0.14
CA LEU A 82 3.89 -3.44 1.08
C LEU A 82 5.42 -3.41 1.16
N SER A 83 6.10 -4.42 0.62
CA SER A 83 7.56 -4.45 0.61
C SER A 83 8.12 -3.40 -0.35
N THR A 84 7.49 -3.21 -1.51
CA THR A 84 7.86 -2.15 -2.47
C THR A 84 7.65 -0.76 -1.89
N VAL A 85 6.50 -0.53 -1.23
CA VAL A 85 6.24 0.72 -0.50
C VAL A 85 7.29 0.94 0.60
N ALA A 86 7.66 -0.11 1.34
CA ALA A 86 8.70 0.01 2.36
C ALA A 86 10.07 0.36 1.78
N ILE A 87 10.44 -0.20 0.62
CA ILE A 87 11.70 0.14 -0.07
C ILE A 87 11.68 1.60 -0.53
N ALA A 88 10.58 2.05 -1.14
CA ALA A 88 10.41 3.43 -1.59
C ALA A 88 10.43 4.42 -0.41
N ALA A 89 9.83 4.04 0.73
CA ALA A 89 9.87 4.82 1.96
C ALA A 89 11.27 4.86 2.58
N ALA A 90 11.99 3.74 2.62
CA ALA A 90 13.36 3.67 3.14
C ALA A 90 14.34 4.49 2.30
N ARG A 91 14.19 4.51 0.97
CA ARG A 91 14.97 5.37 0.06
C ARG A 91 14.84 6.86 0.37
N ARG A 92 13.70 7.27 0.94
CA ARG A 92 13.40 8.65 1.36
C ARG A 92 13.59 8.90 2.86
N GLY A 93 14.14 7.94 3.61
CA GLY A 93 14.39 8.08 5.05
C GLY A 93 13.14 8.11 5.93
N LEU A 94 12.03 7.54 5.46
CA LEU A 94 10.73 7.51 6.19
C LEU A 94 10.56 6.28 7.09
N LEU A 95 11.53 5.35 7.08
CA LEU A 95 11.58 4.09 7.82
C LEU A 95 12.97 3.86 8.38
#